data_AF-A0A1H9QVP7-F1
#
_entry.id   AF-A0A1H9QVP7-F1
#
_cell.length_a   1.000
_cell.length_b   1.000
_cell.length_c   1.000
_cell.angle_alpha   90.00
_cell.angle_beta   90.00
_cell.angle_gamma   90.00
#
_symmetry.space_group_name_H-M   'P 1'
#
loop_
_entity.id
_entity.type
_entity.pdbx_description
1 polymer ?
#
loop_
_entity_poly.entity_id
_entity_poly.type
_entity_poly.pdbx_seq_one_letter_code
_entity_poly.pdbx_strand_id
1 'polypeptide(L)'
;MAVTGQVAATAGCVVGVDDSAAQTRHVMSKIHHVIRRFGANWSDVVEFTWFVLDASKVRTIRDVRDEVQRPALGELHNPVAHSFRSRRCSGPACWSSSKRW
;
A
#
# COMPACT_ATOMS: atom_id res chain seq x y z
N MET A 1 -6.61 -4.77 -16.57
CA MET A 1 -5.29 -4.09 -16.41
C MET A 1 -4.71 -4.50 -15.08
N ALA A 2 -3.39 -4.69 -14.98
CA ALA A 2 -2.71 -4.97 -13.71
C ALA A 2 -1.79 -3.80 -13.33
N VAL A 3 -1.74 -3.45 -12.04
CA VAL A 3 -0.77 -2.48 -11.49
C VAL A 3 0.34 -3.28 -10.82
N THR A 4 1.60 -2.96 -11.15
CA THR A 4 2.75 -3.60 -10.49
C THR A 4 2.79 -3.28 -9.00
N GLY A 5 3.40 -4.16 -8.21
CA GLY A 5 3.49 -3.98 -6.76
C GLY A 5 4.04 -2.60 -6.37
N GLN A 6 3.30 -1.89 -5.53
CA GLN A 6 3.68 -0.57 -5.05
C GLN A 6 4.21 -0.65 -3.62
N VAL A 7 5.27 0.12 -3.35
CA VAL A 7 5.92 0.17 -2.03
C VAL A 7 5.99 1.61 -1.52
N ALA A 8 6.00 1.74 -0.19
CA ALA A 8 6.05 3.01 0.54
C ALA A 8 7.44 3.65 0.49
N ALA A 9 7.90 3.97 -0.72
CA ALA A 9 9.17 4.62 -0.93
C ALA A 9 9.06 5.74 -1.97
N THR A 10 9.84 6.79 -1.72
CA THR A 10 10.00 7.97 -2.56
C THR A 10 11.50 8.21 -2.76
N ALA A 11 11.92 8.41 -4.02
CA ALA A 11 13.32 8.65 -4.38
C ALA A 11 14.34 7.70 -3.71
N GLY A 12 13.97 6.43 -3.48
CA GLY A 12 14.84 5.46 -2.84
C GLY A 12 14.87 5.50 -1.30
N CYS A 13 13.99 6.27 -0.65
CA CYS A 13 13.86 6.27 0.81
C CYS A 13 12.47 5.82 1.25
N VAL A 14 12.44 5.06 2.35
CA VAL A 14 11.19 4.57 2.97
C VAL A 14 10.43 5.74 3.58
N VAL A 15 9.14 5.82 3.30
CA VAL A 15 8.22 6.81 3.87
C VAL A 15 7.60 6.23 5.14
N GLY A 16 7.65 6.96 6.26
CA GLY A 16 7.05 6.52 7.53
C GLY A 16 7.72 5.26 8.08
N VAL A 17 9.01 5.35 8.44
CA VAL A 17 9.72 4.25 9.11
C VAL A 17 8.93 3.82 10.34
N ASP A 18 8.72 2.51 10.50
CA ASP A 18 7.92 1.88 11.56
C ASP A 18 6.44 2.31 11.66
N ASP A 19 5.95 3.10 10.71
CA ASP A 19 4.55 3.55 10.62
C ASP A 19 3.84 2.88 9.44
N SER A 20 3.20 1.74 9.72
CA SER A 20 2.39 1.01 8.73
C SER A 20 1.22 1.82 8.19
N ALA A 21 0.68 2.77 8.96
CA ALA A 21 -0.44 3.59 8.52
C ALA A 21 0.01 4.62 7.48
N ALA A 22 1.09 5.36 7.76
CA ALA A 22 1.70 6.28 6.80
C ALA A 22 2.15 5.56 5.53
N GLN A 23 2.78 4.39 5.67
CA GLN A 23 3.19 3.55 4.53
C GLN A 23 2.01 3.14 3.66
N THR A 24 0.90 2.70 4.28
CA THR A 24 -0.30 2.27 3.56
C THR A 24 -0.93 3.45 2.81
N ARG A 25 -1.07 4.63 3.44
CA ARG A 25 -1.59 5.83 2.77
C ARG A 25 -0.74 6.20 1.56
N HIS A 26 0.58 6.13 1.69
CA HIS A 26 1.49 6.43 0.59
C HIS A 26 1.34 5.45 -0.58
N VAL A 27 1.29 4.13 -0.30
CA VAL A 27 1.09 3.10 -1.32
C VAL A 27 -0.25 3.28 -2.03
N MET A 28 -1.33 3.49 -1.28
CA MET A 28 -2.66 3.74 -1.84
C MET A 28 -2.66 5.00 -2.73
N SER A 29 -1.99 6.08 -2.32
CA SER A 29 -1.85 7.29 -3.14
C SER A 29 -1.13 7.01 -4.47
N LYS A 30 -0.07 6.21 -4.47
CA LYS A 30 0.65 5.81 -5.69
C LYS A 30 -0.22 4.97 -6.62
N ILE A 31 -0.95 3.99 -6.09
CA ILE A 31 -1.88 3.18 -6.88
C ILE A 31 -2.95 4.07 -7.50
N HIS A 32 -3.56 4.97 -6.71
CA HIS A 32 -4.57 5.89 -7.20
C HIS A 32 -4.05 6.78 -8.33
N HIS A 33 -2.85 7.33 -8.18
CA HIS A 33 -2.20 8.15 -9.20
C HIS A 33 -2.05 7.37 -10.52
N VAL A 34 -1.60 6.11 -10.45
CA VAL A 34 -1.45 5.25 -11.64
C VAL A 34 -2.80 5.00 -12.31
N ILE A 35 -3.81 4.53 -11.58
CA ILE A 35 -5.10 4.17 -12.19
C ILE A 35 -5.85 5.39 -12.74
N ARG A 36 -5.72 6.57 -12.10
CA ARG A 36 -6.33 7.82 -12.58
C ARG A 36 -5.75 8.28 -13.91
N ARG A 37 -4.48 7.99 -14.19
CA ARG A 37 -3.85 8.27 -15.49
C ARG A 37 -4.50 7.49 -16.64
N PHE A 38 -5.21 6.40 -16.34
CA PHE A 38 -5.98 5.60 -17.30
C PHE A 38 -7.50 5.85 -17.22
N GLY A 39 -7.93 6.90 -16.50
CA GLY A 39 -9.35 7.23 -16.35
C GLY A 39 -10.12 6.36 -15.34
N ALA A 40 -9.44 5.50 -14.58
CA ALA A 40 -10.04 4.63 -13.57
C ALA A 40 -10.02 5.26 -12.17
N ASN A 41 -10.82 4.71 -11.26
CA ASN A 41 -10.93 5.08 -9.85
C ASN A 41 -10.99 3.81 -8.96
N TRP A 42 -11.12 3.98 -7.64
CA TRP A 42 -11.20 2.86 -6.69
C TRP A 42 -12.37 1.91 -6.92
N SER A 43 -13.47 2.40 -7.48
CA SER A 43 -14.64 1.58 -7.89
C SER A 43 -14.30 0.54 -8.97
N ASP A 44 -13.21 0.75 -9.72
CA ASP A 44 -12.77 -0.14 -10.80
C ASP A 44 -11.74 -1.18 -10.32
N VAL A 45 -11.30 -1.09 -9.06
CA VAL A 45 -10.36 -2.05 -8.48
C VAL A 45 -11.14 -3.25 -7.96
N VAL A 46 -10.84 -4.44 -8.48
CA VAL A 46 -11.56 -5.67 -8.12
C VAL A 46 -10.83 -6.52 -7.08
N GLU A 47 -9.52 -6.39 -6.97
CA GLU A 47 -8.68 -7.21 -6.09
C GLU A 47 -7.44 -6.46 -5.59
N PHE A 48 -7.06 -6.73 -4.34
CA PHE A 48 -5.76 -6.37 -3.79
C PHE A 48 -5.01 -7.60 -3.26
N THR A 49 -3.72 -7.66 -3.57
CA THR A 49 -2.77 -8.61 -2.98
C THR A 49 -1.74 -7.89 -2.14
N TRP A 50 -1.79 -8.11 -0.83
CA TRP A 50 -0.93 -7.44 0.15
C TRP A 50 0.19 -8.38 0.62
N PHE A 51 1.43 -7.88 0.59
CA PHE A 51 2.59 -8.54 1.19
C PHE A 51 3.07 -7.72 2.39
N VAL A 52 2.98 -8.29 3.59
CA VAL A 52 3.27 -7.60 4.85
C VAL A 52 4.41 -8.30 5.58
N LEU A 53 5.32 -7.57 6.22
CA LEU A 53 6.40 -8.18 7.01
C LEU A 53 5.91 -8.69 8.37
N ASP A 54 5.04 -7.89 8.98
CA ASP A 54 4.42 -8.17 10.27
C ASP A 54 2.90 -8.30 10.10
N ALA A 55 2.38 -9.49 10.37
CA ALA A 55 0.96 -9.77 10.26
C ALA A 55 0.13 -9.02 11.32
N SER A 56 0.74 -8.54 12.41
CA SER A 56 0.05 -7.73 13.42
C SER A 56 -0.50 -6.41 12.83
N LYS A 57 0.13 -5.91 11.75
CA LYS A 57 -0.23 -4.65 11.10
C LYS A 57 -1.41 -4.76 10.13
N VAL A 58 -1.90 -5.98 9.85
CA VAL A 58 -2.99 -6.20 8.89
C VAL A 58 -4.25 -5.41 9.25
N ARG A 59 -4.56 -5.25 10.55
CA ARG A 59 -5.70 -4.44 10.98
C ARG A 59 -5.53 -2.97 10.59
N THR A 60 -4.40 -2.38 10.93
CA THR A 60 -4.06 -0.99 10.57
C THR A 60 -4.10 -0.77 9.05
N ILE A 61 -3.58 -1.71 8.26
CA ILE A 61 -3.62 -1.64 6.79
C ILE A 61 -5.06 -1.63 6.28
N ARG A 62 -5.92 -2.50 6.82
CA ARG A 62 -7.35 -2.57 6.43
C ARG A 62 -8.09 -1.28 6.79
N ASP A 63 -7.88 -0.76 7.99
CA ASP A 63 -8.55 0.46 8.46
C ASP A 63 -8.17 1.65 7.56
N VAL A 64 -6.87 1.82 7.27
CA VAL A 64 -6.38 2.89 6.35
C VAL A 64 -6.86 2.69 4.92
N ARG A 65 -6.85 1.45 4.41
CA ARG A 65 -7.36 1.18 3.06
C ARG A 65 -8.83 1.57 2.95
N ASP A 66 -9.64 1.22 3.94
CA ASP A 66 -11.05 1.57 3.99
C ASP A 66 -11.24 3.09 4.08
N GLU A 67 -10.47 3.82 4.91
CA GLU A 67 -10.46 5.29 4.91
C GLU A 67 -10.24 5.90 3.51
N VAL A 68 -9.32 5.32 2.73
CA VAL A 68 -8.93 5.86 1.41
C VAL A 68 -9.92 5.51 0.31
N GLN A 69 -10.40 4.27 0.26
CA GLN A 69 -11.22 3.79 -0.86
C GLN A 69 -12.72 4.04 -0.66
N ARG A 70 -13.22 4.03 0.58
CA ARG A 70 -14.67 4.12 0.87
C ARG A 70 -15.35 5.34 0.27
N PRO A 71 -14.76 6.55 0.29
CA PRO A 71 -15.38 7.72 -0.33
C PRO A 71 -15.68 7.54 -1.83
N ALA A 72 -14.89 6.72 -2.54
CA ALA A 72 -15.08 6.47 -3.96
C ALA A 72 -15.94 5.22 -4.24
N LEU A 73 -16.06 4.28 -3.29
CA LEU A 73 -16.88 3.08 -3.44
C LEU A 73 -18.36 3.32 -3.09
N GLY A 74 -18.66 4.17 -2.11
CA GLY A 74 -20.02 4.28 -1.58
C GLY A 74 -20.55 2.92 -1.09
N GLU A 75 -21.68 2.49 -1.64
CA GLU A 75 -22.35 1.22 -1.32
C GLU A 75 -21.77 -0.01 -2.05
N LEU A 76 -20.76 0.17 -2.90
CA LEU A 76 -20.13 -0.96 -3.59
C LEU A 76 -19.41 -1.89 -2.61
N HIS A 77 -19.44 -3.19 -2.94
CA HIS A 77 -18.68 -4.20 -2.21
C HIS A 77 -17.19 -3.87 -2.21
N ASN A 78 -16.53 -4.12 -1.07
CA ASN A 78 -15.08 -3.99 -0.99
C ASN A 78 -14.40 -4.93 -2.00
N PRO A 79 -13.29 -4.52 -2.64
CA PRO A 79 -12.54 -5.40 -3.53
C PRO A 79 -12.03 -6.63 -2.76
N VAL A 80 -11.87 -7.74 -3.47
CA VAL A 80 -11.29 -8.96 -2.90
C VAL A 80 -9.90 -8.63 -2.34
N ALA A 81 -9.53 -9.20 -1.20
CA ALA A 81 -8.25 -8.89 -0.58
C ALA A 81 -7.58 -10.13 -0.01
N HIS A 82 -6.38 -10.41 -0.50
CA HIS A 82 -5.49 -11.42 0.05
C HIS A 82 -4.33 -10.74 0.80
N SER A 83 -3.98 -11.29 1.97
CA SER A 83 -2.87 -10.77 2.78
C SER A 83 -1.91 -11.91 3.10
N PHE A 84 -0.67 -11.76 2.68
CA PHE A 84 0.39 -12.73 2.90
C PHE A 84 1.48 -12.12 3.76
N ARG A 85 1.89 -12.86 4.80
CA ARG A 85 3.13 -12.53 5.50
C ARG A 85 4.31 -12.88 4.60
N SER A 86 5.16 -11.91 4.34
CA SER A 86 6.39 -12.05 3.57
C SER A 86 7.60 -11.93 4.49
N ARG A 87 8.72 -12.57 4.10
CA ARG A 87 9.98 -12.45 4.84
C ARG A 87 10.70 -11.13 4.55
N ARG A 88 10.55 -10.60 3.33
CA ARG A 88 11.11 -9.33 2.86
C ARG A 88 10.15 -8.73 1.83
N CYS A 89 10.04 -7.41 1.84
CA CYS A 89 9.44 -6.63 0.76
C CYS A 89 10.55 -5.89 0.03
N SER A 90 10.36 -5.58 -1.25
CA SER A 90 11.25 -4.69 -1.98
C SER A 90 11.24 -3.32 -1.30
N GLY A 91 12.37 -2.94 -0.72
CA GLY A 91 12.55 -1.66 -0.03
C GLY A 91 13.89 -1.09 -0.41
N PRO A 92 13.96 0.20 -0.77
CA PRO A 92 15.24 0.79 -1.08
C PRO A 92 16.03 1.04 0.21
N ALA A 93 17.36 0.95 0.09
CA ALA A 93 18.29 1.31 1.15
C ALA A 93 18.38 2.84 1.24
N CYS A 94 17.70 3.45 2.21
CA CYS A 94 18.09 4.79 2.66
C CYS A 94 19.29 4.61 3.62
N TRP A 95 20.46 4.25 3.08
CA TRP A 95 21.70 4.18 3.88
C TRP A 95 22.26 5.59 4.01
N SER A 96 21.71 6.38 4.94
CA SER A 96 22.54 7.40 5.59
C SER A 96 23.32 6.70 6.71
N SER A 97 24.62 6.97 6.73
CA SER A 97 25.61 6.46 7.67
C SER A 97 25.13 6.46 9.13
N SER A 98 24.64 5.32 9.62
CA SER A 98 25.06 4.71 10.89
C SER A 98 24.19 3.48 11.21
N LYS A 99 24.86 2.41 11.66
CA LYS A 99 24.30 1.19 12.26
C LYS A 99 23.78 0.11 11.29
N ARG A 100 24.77 -0.62 10.77
CA ARG A 100 24.77 -2.09 10.64
C ARG A 100 24.27 -2.71 11.95
N TRP A 101 23.14 -3.43 11.94
CA TRP A 101 22.85 -4.69 12.66
C TRP A 101 21.58 -5.30 12.09
#